data_AF-A0A6P0ND08-F1
#
_entry.id   AF-A0A6P0ND08-F1
#
_cell.length_a   1.000
_cell.length_b   1.000
_cell.length_c   1.000
_cell.angle_alpha   90.00
_cell.angle_beta   90.00
_cell.angle_gamma   90.00
#
_symmetry.space_group_name_H-M   'P 1'
#
loop_
_entity.id
_entity.type
_entity.pdbx_description
1 polymer ?
#
loop_
_entity_poly.entity_id
_entity_poly.type
_entity_poly.pdbx_seq_one_letter_code
_entity_poly.pdbx_strand_id
1 'polypeptide(L)'
;CLGSLILYTGSLLLLYLTSTHLFNTKAAQLTLASATIIPIFQIGFGVLSLPDSPLIFFWSASLLCAAYEFFTIRGKNSREKLSSQPNSLYSNTPHPNPHTLNPIYDSYRPSYRLAILGILVGLACLGKYHGFILGLGLVGFCLTSPRHRCALLSPWAWLGLILFIITIFPIWYWNIQHDWISFTFHLSTRFQPEPEIPQQGYNLLNVLVIVLSGIAYLFPTMALPMWWVSLRSLLAQFTGYSKTSKLESRLILWVSLPLVVGFTLLAGYHQILPTWPMPGFWGITLLLGQQAQQWQMPSPNGGHKVPSRRWVNRWLKGSAIAVASLLLFVLLHVTTGTLQKSGHYALLGGFVSPKDDPSTELIDIQQLRQGFAESAVLSEVLQKSSFVFSNGYYISGIVAMAISPLTSTPITCLGEDMRGFMVWFQPEQWLEKDGLYVTLERFQELTDSYRAYFQDMQEIGTVPIRRAGAVTEVFHVYWAHQMVKPYPS
;
A
#
# COMPACT_ATOMS: atom_id res chain seq x y z
N CYS A 1 11.28 -10.39 -2.58
CA CYS A 1 10.08 -10.68 -1.78
C CYS A 1 10.30 -10.83 -0.26
N LEU A 2 11.43 -11.38 0.24
CA LEU A 2 11.62 -11.60 1.68
C LEU A 2 11.48 -10.32 2.54
N GLY A 3 12.00 -9.18 2.06
CA GLY A 3 11.87 -7.89 2.76
C GLY A 3 10.42 -7.47 3.00
N SER A 4 9.55 -7.57 2.00
CA SER A 4 8.12 -7.25 2.12
C SER A 4 7.40 -8.14 3.13
N LEU A 5 7.71 -9.44 3.16
CA LEU A 5 7.13 -10.37 4.13
C LEU A 5 7.53 -10.02 5.57
N ILE A 6 8.80 -9.66 5.79
CA ILE A 6 9.30 -9.25 7.11
C ILE A 6 8.62 -7.95 7.56
N LEU A 7 8.57 -6.93 6.68
CA LEU A 7 7.94 -5.65 6.98
C LEU A 7 6.44 -5.79 7.24
N TYR A 8 5.73 -6.62 6.48
CA TYR A 8 4.31 -6.85 6.69
C TYR A 8 4.03 -7.56 8.01
N THR A 9 4.81 -8.60 8.33
CA THR A 9 4.71 -9.30 9.63
C THR A 9 4.97 -8.32 10.79
N GLY A 10 6.00 -7.48 10.65
CA GLY A 10 6.28 -6.40 11.61
C GLY A 10 5.14 -5.38 11.72
N SER A 11 4.51 -5.02 10.60
CA SER A 11 3.36 -4.12 10.57
C SER A 11 2.16 -4.68 11.34
N LEU A 12 1.84 -5.96 11.16
CA LEU A 12 0.78 -6.65 11.91
C LEU A 12 1.06 -6.67 13.41
N LEU A 13 2.31 -6.90 13.82
CA LEU A 13 2.72 -6.83 15.22
C LEU A 13 2.54 -5.42 15.80
N LEU A 14 3.00 -4.39 15.08
CA LEU A 14 2.86 -3.00 15.50
C LEU A 14 1.39 -2.58 15.61
N LEU A 15 0.55 -3.02 14.67
CA LEU A 15 -0.89 -2.79 14.69
C LEU A 15 -1.56 -3.48 15.90
N TYR A 16 -1.18 -4.73 16.19
CA TYR A 16 -1.63 -5.46 17.38
C TYR A 16 -1.24 -4.76 18.69
N LEU A 17 0.02 -4.30 18.80
CA LEU A 17 0.51 -3.57 19.97
C LEU A 17 -0.23 -2.24 20.13
N THR A 18 -0.51 -1.55 19.03
CA THR A 18 -1.26 -0.28 19.03
C THR A 18 -2.67 -0.51 19.58
N SER A 19 -3.38 -1.51 19.06
CA SER A 19 -4.73 -1.88 19.51
C SER A 19 -4.75 -2.33 20.98
N THR A 20 -3.71 -3.05 21.41
CA THR A 20 -3.57 -3.48 22.82
C THR A 20 -3.44 -2.27 23.74
N HIS A 21 -2.66 -1.27 23.33
CA HIS A 21 -2.42 -0.06 24.11
C HIS A 21 -3.63 0.87 24.14
N LEU A 22 -4.26 1.13 22.98
CA LEU A 22 -5.43 2.02 22.88
C LEU A 22 -6.69 1.42 23.49
N PHE A 23 -6.83 0.10 23.43
CA PHE A 23 -8.04 -0.59 23.86
C PHE A 23 -7.73 -1.70 24.87
N ASN A 24 -7.48 -2.91 24.39
CA ASN A 24 -7.13 -4.07 25.21
C ASN A 24 -6.75 -5.25 24.29
N THR A 25 -6.22 -6.32 24.89
CA THR A 25 -5.78 -7.53 24.18
C THR A 25 -6.86 -8.19 23.32
N LYS A 26 -8.14 -8.16 23.72
CA LYS A 26 -9.21 -8.78 22.93
C LYS A 26 -9.51 -7.99 21.65
N ALA A 27 -9.59 -6.65 21.75
CA ALA A 27 -9.68 -5.79 20.56
C ALA A 27 -8.47 -5.99 19.63
N ALA A 28 -7.28 -6.16 20.21
CA ALA A 28 -6.05 -6.38 19.46
C ALA A 28 -6.05 -7.71 18.69
N GLN A 29 -6.48 -8.80 19.31
CA GLN A 29 -6.64 -10.09 18.64
C GLN A 29 -7.63 -10.00 17.47
N LEU A 30 -8.74 -9.29 17.64
CA LEU A 30 -9.73 -9.08 16.58
C LEU A 30 -9.20 -8.16 15.47
N THR A 31 -8.44 -7.11 15.83
CA THR A 31 -7.75 -6.23 14.87
C THR A 31 -6.80 -7.04 14.00
N LEU A 32 -5.94 -7.85 14.64
CA LEU A 32 -4.96 -8.69 13.95
C LEU A 32 -5.66 -9.71 13.04
N ALA A 33 -6.67 -10.42 13.55
CA ALA A 33 -7.45 -11.35 12.75
C ALA A 33 -8.08 -10.65 11.53
N SER A 34 -8.67 -9.47 11.72
CA SER A 34 -9.27 -8.72 10.63
C SER A 34 -8.25 -8.26 9.58
N ALA A 35 -7.12 -7.69 10.01
CA ALA A 35 -6.06 -7.25 9.11
C ALA A 35 -5.47 -8.43 8.30
N THR A 36 -5.28 -9.58 8.94
CA THR A 36 -4.79 -10.79 8.27
C THR A 36 -5.80 -11.36 7.27
N ILE A 37 -7.11 -11.28 7.53
CA ILE A 37 -8.14 -11.81 6.61
C ILE A 37 -8.26 -10.98 5.33
N ILE A 38 -7.99 -9.67 5.38
CA ILE A 38 -8.17 -8.78 4.24
C ILE A 38 -7.14 -9.11 3.13
N PRO A 39 -7.57 -9.53 1.93
CA PRO A 39 -6.66 -10.09 0.92
C PRO A 39 -5.70 -9.05 0.37
N ILE A 40 -6.16 -7.82 0.12
CA ILE A 40 -5.29 -6.76 -0.43
C ILE A 40 -4.16 -6.37 0.54
N PHE A 41 -4.35 -6.50 1.86
CA PHE A 41 -3.27 -6.24 2.81
C PHE A 41 -2.18 -7.31 2.72
N GLN A 42 -2.57 -8.58 2.60
CA GLN A 42 -1.61 -9.66 2.42
C GLN A 42 -0.84 -9.53 1.10
N ILE A 43 -1.55 -9.30 -0.01
CA ILE A 43 -0.96 -9.23 -1.34
C ILE A 43 -0.14 -7.94 -1.50
N GLY A 44 -0.77 -6.79 -1.25
CA GLY A 44 -0.20 -5.47 -1.53
C GLY A 44 0.86 -5.03 -0.54
N PHE A 45 0.71 -5.33 0.76
CA PHE A 45 1.69 -4.93 1.77
C PHE A 45 2.71 -6.02 2.07
N GLY A 46 2.38 -7.31 1.85
CA GLY A 46 3.21 -8.45 2.24
C GLY A 46 3.89 -9.21 1.10
N VAL A 47 3.14 -9.68 0.10
CA VAL A 47 3.65 -10.60 -0.92
C VAL A 47 4.38 -9.85 -2.03
N LEU A 48 3.77 -8.80 -2.58
CA LEU A 48 4.34 -8.02 -3.66
C LEU A 48 5.42 -7.08 -3.12
N SER A 49 6.54 -6.98 -3.85
CA SER A 49 7.63 -6.07 -3.51
C SER A 49 7.29 -4.65 -3.97
N LEU A 50 6.44 -3.98 -3.19
CA LEU A 50 5.90 -2.64 -3.47
C LEU A 50 6.41 -1.60 -2.46
N PRO A 51 6.44 -0.30 -2.84
CA PRO A 51 6.73 0.80 -1.90
C PRO A 51 5.72 0.89 -0.74
N ASP A 52 4.57 0.23 -0.86
CA ASP A 52 3.55 0.13 0.18
C ASP A 52 4.03 -0.68 1.40
N SER A 53 4.95 -1.64 1.26
CA SER A 53 5.49 -2.42 2.38
C SER A 53 6.22 -1.56 3.43
N PRO A 54 7.25 -0.76 3.08
CA PRO A 54 7.89 0.13 4.05
C PRO A 54 6.96 1.24 4.54
N LEU A 55 6.07 1.77 3.68
CA LEU A 55 5.06 2.74 4.09
C LEU A 55 4.23 2.21 5.27
N ILE A 56 3.63 1.03 5.14
CA ILE A 56 2.71 0.50 6.15
C ILE A 56 3.44 0.09 7.44
N PHE A 57 4.70 -0.34 7.33
CA PHE A 57 5.53 -0.59 8.51
C PHE A 57 5.74 0.69 9.32
N PHE A 58 6.23 1.76 8.68
CA PHE A 58 6.48 3.02 9.38
C PHE A 58 5.19 3.77 9.75
N TRP A 59 4.10 3.56 9.01
CA TRP A 59 2.76 4.01 9.38
C TRP A 59 2.31 3.35 10.68
N SER A 60 2.46 2.03 10.79
CA SER A 60 2.09 1.27 11.99
C SER A 60 2.99 1.63 13.18
N ALA A 61 4.29 1.84 12.94
CA ALA A 61 5.22 2.30 13.96
C ALA A 61 4.84 3.69 14.47
N SER A 62 4.46 4.60 13.57
CA SER A 62 3.98 5.94 13.92
C SER A 62 2.70 5.87 14.75
N LEU A 63 1.74 5.01 14.38
CA LEU A 63 0.52 4.82 15.17
C LEU A 63 0.81 4.29 16.57
N LEU A 64 1.73 3.32 16.71
CA LEU A 64 2.13 2.80 18.01
C LEU A 64 2.79 3.89 18.86
N CYS A 65 3.71 4.65 18.27
CA CYS A 65 4.40 5.74 18.95
C CYS A 65 3.42 6.84 19.39
N ALA A 66 2.49 7.24 18.51
CA ALA A 66 1.43 8.19 18.80
C ALA A 66 0.47 7.69 19.89
N ALA A 67 0.16 6.39 19.90
CA ALA A 67 -0.64 5.77 20.96
C ALA A 67 0.04 5.93 22.33
N TYR A 68 1.34 5.60 22.43
CA TYR A 68 2.09 5.78 23.68
C TYR A 68 2.30 7.25 24.07
N GLU A 69 2.41 8.16 23.11
CA GLU A 69 2.57 9.58 23.37
C GLU A 69 1.28 10.20 23.91
N PHE A 70 0.15 10.00 23.22
CA PHE A 70 -1.10 10.68 23.53
C PHE A 70 -1.93 9.96 24.60
N PHE A 71 -1.76 8.64 24.79
CA PHE A 71 -2.60 7.83 25.67
C PHE A 71 -1.82 7.11 26.77
N THR A 72 -1.04 7.85 27.57
CA THR A 72 -0.26 7.27 28.67
C THR A 72 -1.17 6.62 29.73
N ILE A 73 -1.05 5.29 29.89
CA ILE A 73 -1.67 4.54 30.99
C ILE A 73 -0.87 4.81 32.28
N ARG A 74 -1.35 5.70 33.15
CA ARG A 74 -0.71 5.93 34.45
C ARG A 74 -1.12 4.83 35.43
N GLY A 75 -0.31 3.79 35.54
CA GLY A 75 -0.54 2.70 36.49
C GLY A 75 0.77 2.11 37.00
N LYS A 76 1.39 2.77 37.99
CA LYS A 76 2.26 2.14 39.03
C LYS A 76 2.80 3.13 40.09
N ASN A 77 3.04 4.40 39.78
CA ASN A 77 3.71 5.30 40.74
C ASN A 77 2.78 5.97 41.77
N SER A 78 1.46 5.80 41.67
CA SER A 78 0.53 6.33 42.69
C SER A 78 0.48 5.47 43.96
N ARG A 79 1.02 4.23 43.94
CA ARG A 79 1.09 3.38 45.13
C ARG A 79 2.22 3.79 46.08
N GLU A 80 3.37 4.23 45.57
CA GLU A 80 4.50 4.65 46.43
C GLU A 80 4.30 6.00 47.11
N LYS A 81 3.47 6.89 46.54
CA LYS A 81 3.18 8.20 47.17
C LYS A 81 2.04 8.17 48.20
N LEU A 82 1.23 7.11 48.22
CA LEU A 82 0.15 6.96 49.20
C LEU A 82 0.59 6.16 50.44
N SER A 83 1.74 5.47 50.38
CA SER A 83 2.30 4.68 51.49
C SER A 83 3.20 5.47 52.46
N SER A 84 3.31 6.80 52.30
CA SER A 84 4.17 7.65 53.15
C SER A 84 3.42 8.64 54.04
N GLN A 85 2.10 8.49 54.22
CA GLN A 85 1.35 9.23 55.26
C GLN A 85 1.10 8.33 56.48
N PRO A 86 1.51 8.74 57.70
CA PRO A 86 1.23 7.97 58.91
C PRO A 86 -0.24 8.15 59.32
N ASN A 87 -0.92 7.00 59.46
CA ASN A 87 -2.20 6.72 60.13
C ASN A 87 -2.97 7.93 60.71
N SER A 88 -4.07 8.31 60.05
CA SER A 88 -5.24 8.87 60.73
C SER A 88 -6.37 7.85 60.71
N LEU A 89 -6.74 7.37 61.91
CA LEU A 89 -7.90 6.51 62.14
C LEU A 89 -9.21 7.20 61.68
N TYR A 90 -10.16 6.36 61.27
CA TYR A 90 -11.56 6.63 60.94
C TYR A 90 -11.87 7.16 59.53
N SER A 91 -12.11 6.23 58.59
CA SER A 91 -13.17 6.39 57.59
C SER A 91 -13.66 5.02 57.10
N ASN A 92 -14.88 4.64 57.49
CA ASN A 92 -15.61 3.54 56.89
C ASN A 92 -16.03 3.94 55.47
N THR A 93 -15.19 3.65 54.49
CA THR A 93 -15.56 3.68 53.06
C THR A 93 -15.27 2.31 52.45
N PRO A 94 -16.16 1.76 51.60
CA PRO A 94 -15.92 0.46 50.97
C PRO A 94 -14.63 0.51 50.15
N HIS A 95 -13.75 -0.47 50.35
CA HIS A 95 -12.56 -0.64 49.52
C HIS A 95 -12.97 -0.77 48.04
N PRO A 96 -12.39 0.03 47.11
CA PRO A 96 -12.59 -0.18 45.70
C PRO A 96 -11.92 -1.49 45.28
N ASN A 97 -12.65 -2.30 44.50
CA ASN A 97 -12.15 -3.55 43.92
C ASN A 97 -10.80 -3.34 43.20
N PRO A 98 -9.78 -4.19 43.42
CA PRO A 98 -8.43 -3.99 42.88
C PRO A 98 -8.27 -4.17 41.34
N HIS A 99 -9.37 -4.32 40.59
CA HIS A 99 -9.36 -4.61 39.16
C HIS A 99 -9.89 -3.49 38.25
N THR A 100 -10.28 -2.33 38.79
CA THR A 100 -10.70 -1.17 37.98
C THR A 100 -9.66 -0.06 38.04
N LEU A 101 -8.62 -0.17 37.20
CA LEU A 101 -7.75 0.95 36.85
C LEU A 101 -8.58 1.95 36.03
N ASN A 102 -9.23 2.90 36.70
CA ASN A 102 -9.76 4.07 36.03
C ASN A 102 -8.56 4.92 35.57
N PRO A 103 -8.42 5.23 34.26
CA PRO A 103 -7.38 6.15 33.82
C PRO A 103 -7.66 7.53 34.41
N ILE A 104 -6.89 7.92 35.42
CA ILE A 104 -6.83 9.31 35.89
C ILE A 104 -6.01 10.05 34.84
N TYR A 105 -6.72 10.70 33.93
CA TYR A 105 -6.14 11.49 32.86
C TYR A 105 -5.64 12.84 33.40
N ASP A 106 -4.47 12.85 34.05
CA ASP A 106 -3.73 14.09 34.31
C ASP A 106 -3.45 14.86 33.02
N SER A 107 -3.20 16.16 33.13
CA SER A 107 -2.76 17.05 32.03
C SER A 107 -1.75 16.34 31.12
N TYR A 108 -2.06 16.20 29.82
CA TYR A 108 -1.14 15.62 28.84
C TYR A 108 0.16 16.43 28.82
N ARG A 109 1.30 15.74 28.79
CA ARG A 109 2.64 16.33 28.75
C ARG A 109 3.39 15.79 27.54
N PRO A 110 3.74 16.65 26.58
CA PRO A 110 4.56 16.28 25.43
C PRO A 110 5.87 15.60 25.84
N SER A 111 6.25 14.51 25.17
CA SER A 111 7.50 13.78 25.43
C SER A 111 8.39 13.64 24.20
N TYR A 112 9.60 13.10 24.40
CA TYR A 112 10.57 12.78 23.34
C TYR A 112 9.99 11.90 22.22
N ARG A 113 8.87 11.22 22.45
CA ARG A 113 8.19 10.42 21.42
C ARG A 113 7.69 11.27 20.26
N LEU A 114 7.41 12.56 20.46
CA LEU A 114 7.10 13.48 19.34
C LEU A 114 8.31 13.65 18.39
N ALA A 115 9.53 13.61 18.92
CA ALA A 115 10.74 13.64 18.12
C ALA A 115 10.91 12.35 17.30
N ILE A 116 10.65 11.20 17.92
CA ILE A 116 10.63 9.90 17.25
C ILE A 116 9.54 9.84 16.16
N LEU A 117 8.36 10.40 16.42
CA LEU A 117 7.29 10.49 15.42
C LEU A 117 7.73 11.24 14.17
N GLY A 118 8.52 12.31 14.30
CA GLY A 118 9.11 13.01 13.16
C GLY A 118 9.94 12.09 12.27
N ILE A 119 10.82 11.28 12.87
CA ILE A 119 11.62 10.28 12.15
C ILE A 119 10.71 9.24 11.50
N LEU A 120 9.76 8.66 12.23
CA LEU A 120 8.90 7.58 11.72
C LEU A 120 8.00 8.04 10.57
N VAL A 121 7.43 9.25 10.66
CA VAL A 121 6.65 9.83 9.56
C VAL A 121 7.55 10.13 8.36
N GLY A 122 8.79 10.58 8.60
CA GLY A 122 9.78 10.79 7.54
C GLY A 122 10.13 9.50 6.80
N LEU A 123 10.35 8.41 7.54
CA LEU A 123 10.59 7.08 6.98
C LEU A 123 9.37 6.55 6.21
N ALA A 124 8.15 6.84 6.68
CA ALA A 124 6.94 6.54 5.92
C ALA A 124 6.89 7.32 4.59
N CYS A 125 7.31 8.59 4.58
CA CYS A 125 7.39 9.42 3.37
C CYS A 125 8.46 8.92 2.38
N LEU A 126 9.60 8.42 2.87
CA LEU A 126 10.62 7.77 2.05
C LEU A 126 10.11 6.48 1.39
N GLY A 127 9.21 5.76 2.05
CA GLY A 127 8.51 4.62 1.43
C GLY A 127 7.53 5.08 0.36
N LYS A 128 6.65 6.03 0.68
CA LYS A 128 5.65 6.59 -0.25
C LYS A 128 5.14 7.94 0.26
N TYR A 129 4.82 8.86 -0.66
CA TYR A 129 4.26 10.18 -0.32
C TYR A 129 2.93 10.16 0.47
N HIS A 130 2.27 9.00 0.60
CA HIS A 130 1.13 8.84 1.50
C HIS A 130 1.50 9.14 2.97
N GLY A 131 2.78 8.98 3.36
CA GLY A 131 3.28 9.34 4.68
C GLY A 131 3.05 10.81 5.07
N PHE A 132 2.97 11.74 4.11
CA PHE A 132 2.64 13.13 4.40
C PHE A 132 1.22 13.27 4.97
N ILE A 133 0.27 12.50 4.43
CA ILE A 133 -1.14 12.52 4.89
C ILE A 133 -1.24 11.95 6.31
N LEU A 134 -0.43 10.94 6.65
CA LEU A 134 -0.30 10.46 8.04
C LEU A 134 0.16 11.58 8.98
N GLY A 135 1.23 12.29 8.61
CA GLY A 135 1.76 13.42 9.40
C GLY A 135 0.70 14.52 9.61
N LEU A 136 0.01 14.92 8.54
CA LEU A 136 -1.09 15.87 8.60
C LEU A 136 -2.26 15.36 9.47
N GLY A 137 -2.55 14.05 9.44
CA GLY A 137 -3.53 13.41 10.30
C GLY A 137 -3.16 13.55 11.79
N LEU A 138 -1.90 13.31 12.16
CA LEU A 138 -1.42 13.48 13.54
C LEU A 138 -1.56 14.94 14.01
N VAL A 139 -1.24 15.90 13.14
CA VAL A 139 -1.44 17.34 13.42
C VAL A 139 -2.93 17.66 13.57
N GLY A 140 -3.77 17.16 12.67
CA GLY A 140 -5.23 17.34 12.73
C GLY A 140 -5.86 16.78 14.01
N PHE A 141 -5.38 15.63 14.49
CA PHE A 141 -5.76 15.09 15.80
C PHE A 141 -5.40 16.06 16.93
N CYS A 142 -4.17 16.58 16.96
CA CYS A 142 -3.74 17.51 17.99
C CYS A 142 -4.56 18.81 17.97
N LEU A 143 -4.83 19.37 16.78
CA LEU A 143 -5.65 20.59 16.62
C LEU A 143 -7.08 20.41 17.11
N THR A 144 -7.68 19.23 16.87
CA THR A 144 -9.06 18.91 17.27
C THR A 144 -9.19 18.25 18.64
N SER A 145 -8.08 18.09 19.36
CA SER A 145 -8.05 17.58 20.73
C SER A 145 -7.50 18.66 21.65
N PRO A 146 -8.34 19.46 22.34
CA PRO A 146 -7.89 20.57 23.18
C PRO A 146 -6.77 20.20 24.15
N ARG A 147 -6.82 18.97 24.68
CA ARG A 147 -5.82 18.40 25.57
C ARG A 147 -4.43 18.23 24.92
N HIS A 148 -4.37 17.90 23.63
CA HIS A 148 -3.12 17.59 22.92
C HIS A 148 -2.61 18.75 22.06
N ARG A 149 -3.33 19.88 21.97
CA ARG A 149 -2.87 21.08 21.23
C ARG A 149 -1.49 21.55 21.67
N CYS A 150 -1.17 21.42 22.96
CA CYS A 150 0.14 21.78 23.50
C CYS A 150 1.29 20.93 22.94
N ALA A 151 1.01 19.74 22.35
CA ALA A 151 2.01 18.94 21.64
C ALA A 151 2.69 19.76 20.54
N LEU A 152 1.90 20.49 19.75
CA LEU A 152 2.35 21.23 18.57
C LEU A 152 3.31 22.38 18.90
N LEU A 153 3.27 22.88 20.13
CA LEU A 153 4.13 23.97 20.60
C LEU A 153 5.30 23.46 21.46
N SER A 154 5.40 22.15 21.68
CA SER A 154 6.43 21.59 22.54
C SER A 154 7.80 21.59 21.88
N PRO A 155 8.90 21.72 22.65
CA PRO A 155 10.25 21.56 22.12
C PRO A 155 10.45 20.21 21.41
N TRP A 156 9.78 19.15 21.88
CA TRP A 156 9.85 17.83 21.27
C TRP A 156 9.17 17.75 19.90
N ALA A 157 8.08 18.49 19.67
CA ALA A 157 7.46 18.59 18.36
C ALA A 157 8.34 19.37 17.37
N TRP A 158 8.97 20.47 17.81
CA TRP A 158 9.93 21.21 16.98
C TRP A 158 11.14 20.38 16.63
N LEU A 159 11.70 19.64 17.61
CA LEU A 159 12.75 18.66 17.34
C LEU A 159 12.26 17.57 16.37
N GLY A 160 11.02 17.10 16.52
CA GLY A 160 10.40 16.16 15.58
C GLY A 160 10.28 16.71 14.18
N LEU A 161 9.92 17.98 14.00
CA LEU A 161 9.88 18.63 12.69
C LEU A 161 11.27 18.70 12.05
N ILE A 162 12.30 19.07 12.83
CA ILE A 162 13.69 19.08 12.35
C ILE A 162 14.12 17.67 11.92
N LEU A 163 13.87 16.67 12.75
CA LEU A 163 14.21 15.28 12.46
C LEU A 163 13.43 14.71 11.26
N PHE A 164 12.18 15.13 11.09
CA PHE A 164 11.38 14.81 9.91
C PHE A 164 12.03 15.36 8.64
N ILE A 165 12.40 16.65 8.62
CA ILE A 165 13.09 17.31 7.50
C ILE A 165 14.41 16.59 7.17
N ILE A 166 15.21 16.27 8.19
CA ILE A 166 16.46 15.52 8.02
C ILE A 166 16.18 14.14 7.41
N THR A 167 15.14 13.45 7.87
CA THR A 167 14.80 12.12 7.37
C THR A 167 14.36 12.15 5.91
N ILE A 168 13.56 13.13 5.49
CA ILE A 168 13.12 13.26 4.10
C ILE A 168 14.13 13.99 3.19
N PHE A 169 15.29 14.40 3.72
CA PHE A 169 16.31 15.12 2.98
C PHE A 169 16.71 14.45 1.65
N PRO A 170 16.85 13.11 1.54
CA PRO A 170 17.19 12.48 0.27
C PRO A 170 16.17 12.78 -0.85
N ILE A 171 14.88 12.88 -0.54
CA ILE A 171 13.84 13.24 -1.52
C ILE A 171 14.07 14.66 -2.04
N TRP A 172 14.35 15.59 -1.12
CA TRP A 172 14.50 17.01 -1.45
C TRP A 172 15.76 17.24 -2.26
N TYR A 173 16.87 16.70 -1.78
CA TYR A 173 18.17 16.81 -2.43
C TYR A 173 18.12 16.25 -3.85
N TRP A 174 17.54 15.07 -4.04
CA TRP A 174 17.42 14.47 -5.36
C TRP A 174 16.53 15.30 -6.28
N ASN A 175 15.38 15.80 -5.80
CA ASN A 175 14.49 16.62 -6.63
C ASN A 175 15.11 17.96 -7.04
N ILE A 176 15.90 18.61 -6.17
CA ILE A 176 16.63 19.84 -6.51
C ILE A 176 17.58 19.61 -7.69
N GLN A 177 18.17 18.42 -7.79
CA GLN A 177 19.08 18.06 -8.87
C GLN A 177 18.40 17.64 -10.17
N HIS A 178 17.08 17.42 -10.15
CA HIS A 178 16.31 16.87 -11.27
C HIS A 178 15.04 17.68 -11.52
N ASP A 179 15.14 19.02 -11.39
CA ASP A 179 14.07 19.97 -11.71
C ASP A 179 12.71 19.64 -11.08
N TRP A 180 12.73 19.10 -9.87
CA TRP A 180 11.55 18.71 -9.11
C TRP A 180 10.64 17.67 -9.79
N ILE A 181 11.19 16.88 -10.71
CA ILE A 181 10.43 15.98 -11.59
C ILE A 181 9.49 15.03 -10.85
N SER A 182 9.88 14.51 -9.67
CA SER A 182 9.00 13.63 -8.88
C SER A 182 7.77 14.38 -8.37
N PHE A 183 7.95 15.59 -7.84
CA PHE A 183 6.83 16.39 -7.34
C PHE A 183 5.94 16.86 -8.49
N THR A 184 6.52 17.32 -9.59
CA THR A 184 5.78 17.70 -10.80
C THR A 184 4.92 16.53 -11.28
N PHE A 185 5.50 15.33 -11.39
CA PHE A 185 4.74 14.14 -11.75
C PHE A 185 3.57 13.88 -10.80
N HIS A 186 3.80 13.89 -9.49
CA HIS A 186 2.77 13.54 -8.50
C HIS A 186 1.70 14.62 -8.27
N LEU A 187 2.00 15.89 -8.56
CA LEU A 187 1.09 17.03 -8.33
C LEU A 187 0.39 17.50 -9.61
N SER A 188 0.99 17.32 -10.79
CA SER A 188 0.43 17.78 -12.06
C SER A 188 0.35 16.68 -13.12
N THR A 189 1.49 16.20 -13.64
CA THR A 189 1.54 15.40 -14.88
C THR A 189 0.74 14.10 -14.78
N ARG A 190 0.70 13.46 -13.60
CA ARG A 190 -0.09 12.23 -13.36
C ARG A 190 -1.60 12.41 -13.60
N PHE A 191 -2.09 13.64 -13.52
CA PHE A 191 -3.50 13.98 -13.59
C PHE A 191 -3.86 14.75 -14.86
N GLN A 192 -2.89 14.99 -15.74
CA GLN A 192 -3.13 15.60 -17.04
C GLN A 192 -3.81 14.57 -17.96
N PRO A 193 -4.94 14.93 -18.61
CA PRO A 193 -5.52 14.09 -19.65
C PRO A 193 -4.59 14.03 -20.85
N GLU A 194 -4.66 12.92 -21.60
CA GLU A 194 -4.03 12.87 -22.91
C GLU A 194 -4.52 14.03 -23.78
N PRO A 195 -3.65 14.64 -24.61
CA PRO A 195 -3.96 15.85 -25.37
C PRO A 195 -5.24 15.79 -26.21
N GLU A 196 -5.63 14.58 -26.63
CA GLU A 196 -6.77 14.32 -27.50
C GLU A 196 -8.08 14.01 -26.74
N ILE A 197 -8.04 13.86 -25.41
CA ILE A 197 -9.20 13.53 -24.58
C ILE A 197 -9.68 14.78 -23.84
N PRO A 198 -10.93 15.25 -24.07
CA PRO A 198 -11.48 16.40 -23.37
C PRO A 198 -11.43 16.23 -21.85
N GLN A 199 -11.11 17.31 -21.13
CA GLN A 199 -11.20 17.32 -19.66
C GLN A 199 -12.62 16.96 -19.24
N GLN A 200 -12.79 15.77 -18.66
CA GLN A 200 -14.08 15.35 -18.12
C GLN A 200 -14.35 16.10 -16.82
N GLY A 201 -15.58 16.61 -16.67
CA GLY A 201 -16.06 17.17 -15.40
C GLY A 201 -16.14 16.12 -14.29
N TYR A 202 -16.44 16.55 -13.06
CA TYR A 202 -16.53 15.65 -11.92
C TYR A 202 -17.58 14.54 -12.13
N ASN A 203 -17.17 13.28 -12.04
CA ASN A 203 -17.99 12.11 -12.32
C ASN A 203 -18.29 11.30 -11.05
N LEU A 204 -19.52 11.38 -10.55
CA LEU A 204 -19.98 10.61 -9.38
C LEU A 204 -19.97 9.10 -9.61
N LEU A 205 -20.10 8.63 -10.86
CA LEU A 205 -19.99 7.21 -11.18
C LEU A 205 -18.58 6.70 -10.90
N ASN A 206 -17.54 7.48 -11.21
CA ASN A 206 -16.17 7.09 -10.91
C ASN A 206 -15.91 6.99 -9.39
N VAL A 207 -16.53 7.89 -8.62
CA VAL A 207 -16.52 7.81 -7.14
C VAL A 207 -17.22 6.53 -6.66
N LEU A 208 -18.36 6.16 -7.25
CA LEU A 208 -19.04 4.91 -6.91
C LEU A 208 -18.19 3.69 -7.28
N VAL A 209 -17.57 3.69 -8.46
CA VAL A 209 -16.69 2.62 -8.93
C VAL A 209 -15.54 2.42 -7.96
N ILE A 210 -14.84 3.48 -7.53
CA ILE A 210 -13.72 3.32 -6.59
C ILE A 210 -14.17 2.79 -5.23
N VAL A 211 -15.37 3.14 -4.76
CA VAL A 211 -15.95 2.59 -3.52
C VAL A 211 -16.25 1.10 -3.69
N LEU A 212 -16.90 0.70 -4.78
CA LEU A 212 -17.22 -0.71 -5.07
C LEU A 212 -15.95 -1.55 -5.28
N SER A 213 -14.96 -1.03 -5.99
CA SER A 213 -13.64 -1.66 -6.12
C SER A 213 -12.94 -1.78 -4.77
N GLY A 214 -13.00 -0.75 -3.92
CA GLY A 214 -12.48 -0.80 -2.56
C GLY A 214 -13.16 -1.89 -1.72
N ILE A 215 -14.48 -2.05 -1.83
CA ILE A 215 -15.23 -3.14 -1.17
C ILE A 215 -14.77 -4.51 -1.65
N ALA A 216 -14.55 -4.68 -2.96
CA ALA A 216 -14.05 -5.93 -3.51
C ALA A 216 -12.62 -6.24 -3.02
N TYR A 217 -11.71 -5.25 -3.05
CA TYR A 217 -10.31 -5.41 -2.64
C TYR A 217 -10.17 -5.72 -1.15
N LEU A 218 -10.99 -5.09 -0.31
CA LEU A 218 -11.01 -5.34 1.13
C LEU A 218 -11.73 -6.64 1.52
N PHE A 219 -12.41 -7.28 0.57
CA PHE A 219 -13.41 -8.35 0.76
C PHE A 219 -14.72 -7.83 1.41
N PRO A 220 -15.91 -8.07 0.82
CA PRO A 220 -17.16 -7.41 1.24
C PRO A 220 -17.51 -7.59 2.72
N THR A 221 -17.26 -8.77 3.28
CA THR A 221 -17.58 -9.06 4.68
C THR A 221 -16.69 -8.28 5.66
N MET A 222 -15.55 -7.74 5.22
CA MET A 222 -14.68 -6.88 6.02
C MET A 222 -14.94 -5.41 5.70
N ALA A 223 -15.05 -5.06 4.42
CA ALA A 223 -15.21 -3.70 3.93
C ALA A 223 -16.48 -3.01 4.45
N LEU A 224 -17.63 -3.70 4.40
CA LEU A 224 -18.91 -3.12 4.81
C LEU A 224 -18.92 -2.77 6.31
N PRO A 225 -18.48 -3.65 7.23
CA PRO A 225 -18.21 -3.27 8.61
C PRO A 225 -17.24 -2.10 8.77
N MET A 226 -16.14 -2.06 8.01
CA MET A 226 -15.15 -0.96 8.13
C MET A 226 -15.76 0.39 7.78
N TRP A 227 -16.53 0.47 6.68
CA TRP A 227 -17.27 1.68 6.31
C TRP A 227 -18.28 2.08 7.39
N TRP A 228 -19.07 1.11 7.87
CA TRP A 228 -20.06 1.35 8.92
C TRP A 228 -19.42 1.86 10.22
N VAL A 229 -18.34 1.22 10.68
CA VAL A 229 -17.62 1.63 11.90
C VAL A 229 -16.99 3.01 11.73
N SER A 230 -16.44 3.31 10.55
CA SER A 230 -15.86 4.61 10.25
C SER A 230 -16.90 5.72 10.35
N LEU A 231 -18.05 5.54 9.68
CA LEU A 231 -19.16 6.48 9.72
C LEU A 231 -19.71 6.65 11.14
N ARG A 232 -19.97 5.53 11.84
CA ARG A 232 -20.47 5.55 13.21
C ARG A 232 -19.51 6.27 14.16
N SER A 233 -18.21 5.99 14.05
CA SER A 233 -17.18 6.61 14.89
C SER A 233 -17.04 8.09 14.62
N LEU A 234 -17.18 8.51 13.35
CA LEU A 234 -17.20 9.91 12.95
C LEU A 234 -18.43 10.64 13.51
N LEU A 235 -19.64 10.10 13.31
CA LEU A 235 -20.87 10.68 13.85
C LEU A 235 -20.84 10.79 15.39
N ALA A 236 -20.28 9.79 16.06
CA ALA A 236 -20.08 9.81 17.52
C ALA A 236 -19.14 10.92 18.01
N GLN A 237 -18.29 11.49 17.15
CA GLN A 237 -17.50 12.68 17.50
C GLN A 237 -18.40 13.90 17.76
N PHE A 238 -19.57 13.96 17.12
CA PHE A 238 -20.50 15.08 17.22
C PHE A 238 -21.61 14.85 18.24
N THR A 239 -22.08 13.61 18.43
CA THR A 239 -23.33 13.33 19.18
C THR A 239 -23.15 13.07 20.68
N GLY A 240 -21.93 13.05 21.21
CA GLY A 240 -21.65 12.85 22.65
C GLY A 240 -21.99 11.46 23.21
N TYR A 241 -22.83 10.70 22.53
CA TYR A 241 -23.30 9.37 22.88
C TYR A 241 -22.34 8.30 22.31
N SER A 242 -21.17 8.13 22.93
CA SER A 242 -20.29 7.00 22.59
C SER A 242 -19.91 6.16 23.78
N LYS A 243 -20.02 4.83 23.62
CA LYS A 243 -19.48 3.81 24.53
C LYS A 243 -17.99 3.51 24.27
N THR A 244 -17.44 3.93 23.13
CA THR A 244 -15.99 3.90 22.87
C THR A 244 -15.31 5.14 23.42
N SER A 245 -14.03 5.04 23.73
CA SER A 245 -13.24 6.20 24.12
C SER A 245 -13.09 7.16 22.93
N LYS A 246 -13.75 8.31 23.06
CA LYS A 246 -13.98 9.28 21.97
C LYS A 246 -12.68 9.82 21.36
N LEU A 247 -11.60 9.88 22.15
CA LEU A 247 -10.31 10.44 21.74
C LEU A 247 -9.49 9.47 20.90
N GLU A 248 -9.46 8.19 21.26
CA GLU A 248 -8.73 7.12 20.58
C GLU A 248 -9.31 6.93 19.19
N SER A 249 -10.64 6.88 19.10
CA SER A 249 -11.32 6.86 17.81
C SER A 249 -11.05 8.11 16.99
N ARG A 250 -10.93 9.30 17.61
CA ARG A 250 -10.57 10.54 16.90
C ARG A 250 -9.17 10.48 16.29
N LEU A 251 -8.18 9.96 17.01
CA LEU A 251 -6.83 9.75 16.47
C LEU A 251 -6.91 8.85 15.22
N ILE A 252 -7.57 7.70 15.34
CA ILE A 252 -7.67 6.73 14.22
C ILE A 252 -8.41 7.33 13.02
N LEU A 253 -9.46 8.12 13.25
CA LEU A 253 -10.19 8.79 12.17
C LEU A 253 -9.30 9.80 11.45
N TRP A 254 -8.51 10.61 12.16
CA TRP A 254 -7.63 11.61 11.54
C TRP A 254 -6.48 11.03 10.74
N VAL A 255 -5.89 9.93 11.21
CA VAL A 255 -4.83 9.26 10.45
C VAL A 255 -5.39 8.44 9.29
N SER A 256 -6.67 8.08 9.29
CA SER A 256 -7.26 7.19 8.27
C SER A 256 -8.13 7.90 7.23
N LEU A 257 -9.13 8.66 7.69
CA LEU A 257 -10.18 9.20 6.82
C LEU A 257 -9.71 10.24 5.81
N PRO A 258 -8.76 11.16 6.10
CA PRO A 258 -8.27 12.08 5.08
C PRO A 258 -7.74 11.36 3.84
N LEU A 259 -7.08 10.21 4.03
CA LEU A 259 -6.58 9.39 2.93
C LEU A 259 -7.73 8.65 2.22
N VAL A 260 -8.60 7.98 2.97
CA VAL A 260 -9.73 7.21 2.41
C VAL A 260 -10.67 8.13 1.63
N VAL A 261 -11.18 9.18 2.28
CA VAL A 261 -12.13 10.12 1.68
C VAL A 261 -11.46 10.93 0.59
N GLY A 262 -10.22 11.41 0.80
CA GLY A 262 -9.49 12.20 -0.18
C GLY A 262 -9.34 11.47 -1.52
N PHE A 263 -8.85 10.23 -1.51
CA PHE A 263 -8.70 9.46 -2.74
C PHE A 263 -10.04 8.98 -3.32
N THR A 264 -11.03 8.69 -2.49
CA THR A 264 -12.38 8.35 -2.98
C THR A 264 -13.01 9.53 -3.72
N LEU A 265 -12.91 10.75 -3.20
CA LEU A 265 -13.45 11.93 -3.88
C LEU A 265 -12.63 12.33 -5.11
N LEU A 266 -11.30 12.20 -5.03
CA LEU A 266 -10.42 12.48 -6.17
C LEU A 266 -10.71 11.59 -7.37
N ALA A 267 -11.29 10.40 -7.15
CA ALA A 267 -11.74 9.51 -8.23
C ALA A 267 -12.80 10.14 -9.14
N GLY A 268 -13.52 11.16 -8.66
CA GLY A 268 -14.46 11.89 -9.50
C GLY A 268 -13.78 12.73 -10.59
N TYR A 269 -12.52 13.12 -10.41
CA TYR A 269 -11.75 13.86 -11.40
C TYR A 269 -10.76 12.98 -12.18
N HIS A 270 -10.20 11.96 -11.52
CA HIS A 270 -9.08 11.20 -12.06
C HIS A 270 -9.26 9.71 -11.85
N GLN A 271 -8.59 8.90 -12.66
CA GLN A 271 -8.52 7.47 -12.40
C GLN A 271 -7.65 7.20 -11.17
N ILE A 272 -8.26 6.66 -10.12
CA ILE A 272 -7.59 6.31 -8.88
C ILE A 272 -7.52 4.79 -8.77
N LEU A 273 -6.35 4.26 -8.45
CA LEU A 273 -6.22 2.84 -8.17
C LEU A 273 -6.87 2.51 -6.82
N PRO A 274 -7.65 1.41 -6.70
CA PRO A 274 -8.27 1.01 -5.44
C PRO A 274 -7.29 0.80 -4.29
N THR A 275 -6.00 0.62 -4.58
CA THR A 275 -4.94 0.44 -3.59
C THR A 275 -4.55 1.73 -2.86
N TRP A 276 -4.78 2.91 -3.43
CA TRP A 276 -4.34 4.18 -2.83
C TRP A 276 -5.03 4.53 -1.50
N PRO A 277 -6.34 4.31 -1.29
CA PRO A 277 -6.96 4.50 0.03
C PRO A 277 -6.64 3.41 1.05
N MET A 278 -5.99 2.30 0.67
CA MET A 278 -5.80 1.13 1.54
C MET A 278 -5.00 1.38 2.82
N PRO A 279 -3.96 2.24 2.86
CA PRO A 279 -3.29 2.59 4.12
C PRO A 279 -4.21 3.26 5.16
N GLY A 280 -5.28 3.93 4.71
CA GLY A 280 -6.28 4.49 5.61
C GLY A 280 -7.18 3.41 6.17
N PHE A 281 -7.59 2.45 5.33
CA PHE A 281 -8.31 1.25 5.80
C PHE A 281 -7.47 0.40 6.76
N TRP A 282 -6.15 0.36 6.59
CA TRP A 282 -5.24 -0.26 7.55
C TRP A 282 -5.42 0.33 8.96
N GLY A 283 -5.48 1.65 9.10
CA GLY A 283 -5.80 2.30 10.38
C GLY A 283 -7.20 1.99 10.90
N ILE A 284 -8.22 1.96 10.01
CA ILE A 284 -9.61 1.64 10.36
C ILE A 284 -9.77 0.23 10.96
N THR A 285 -8.86 -0.72 10.66
CA THR A 285 -8.90 -2.06 11.29
C THR A 285 -8.86 -1.99 12.82
N LEU A 286 -8.22 -0.97 13.42
CA LEU A 286 -8.20 -0.74 14.86
C LEU A 286 -9.61 -0.49 15.41
N LEU A 287 -10.40 0.34 14.71
CA LEU A 287 -11.79 0.60 15.08
C LEU A 287 -12.65 -0.64 14.87
N LEU A 288 -12.42 -1.39 13.78
CA LEU A 288 -13.14 -2.63 13.53
C LEU A 288 -12.88 -3.66 14.63
N GLY A 289 -11.64 -3.84 15.07
CA GLY A 289 -11.29 -4.75 16.16
C GLY A 289 -11.93 -4.36 17.49
N GLN A 290 -11.91 -3.06 17.83
CA GLN A 290 -12.59 -2.53 19.01
C GLN A 290 -14.11 -2.78 18.94
N GLN A 291 -14.72 -2.48 17.80
CA GLN A 291 -16.16 -2.63 17.61
C GLN A 291 -16.59 -4.11 17.59
N ALA A 292 -15.77 -4.98 17.00
CA ALA A 292 -15.99 -6.42 17.02
C ALA A 292 -15.95 -6.95 18.45
N GLN A 293 -15.05 -6.46 19.30
CA GLN A 293 -15.05 -6.79 20.72
C GLN A 293 -16.36 -6.34 21.40
N GLN A 294 -16.85 -5.14 21.11
CA GLN A 294 -18.10 -4.64 21.66
C GLN A 294 -19.30 -5.48 21.23
N TRP A 295 -19.32 -5.97 19.99
CA TRP A 295 -20.36 -6.90 19.55
C TRP A 295 -20.35 -8.20 20.35
N GLN A 296 -19.19 -8.65 20.85
CA GLN A 296 -19.10 -9.82 21.73
C GLN A 296 -19.55 -9.53 23.17
N MET A 297 -19.67 -8.27 23.57
CA MET A 297 -20.09 -7.89 24.92
C MET A 297 -21.61 -7.95 25.07
N PRO A 298 -22.12 -8.29 26.26
CA PRO A 298 -23.55 -8.28 26.51
C PRO A 298 -24.18 -6.89 26.40
N SER A 299 -25.40 -6.81 25.88
CA SER A 299 -26.21 -5.58 25.99
C SER A 299 -26.44 -5.24 27.47
N PRO A 300 -26.34 -3.96 27.88
CA PRO A 300 -26.63 -3.53 29.25
C PRO A 300 -28.07 -3.78 29.67
N ASN A 301 -29.01 -3.99 28.73
CA ASN A 301 -30.44 -4.16 29.01
C ASN A 301 -30.87 -5.63 29.15
N GLY A 302 -29.96 -6.55 29.48
CA GLY A 302 -30.32 -7.91 29.93
C GLY A 302 -31.15 -8.74 28.95
N GLY A 303 -30.54 -9.21 27.85
CA GLY A 303 -31.12 -10.22 26.95
C GLY A 303 -30.07 -11.29 26.58
N HIS A 304 -30.50 -12.53 26.34
CA HIS A 304 -29.65 -13.74 26.22
C HIS A 304 -28.41 -13.56 25.31
N LYS A 305 -27.23 -13.94 25.86
CA LYS A 305 -25.89 -13.35 25.57
C LYS A 305 -24.93 -14.20 24.73
N VAL A 306 -25.36 -15.32 24.17
CA VAL A 306 -24.49 -16.27 23.43
C VAL A 306 -24.42 -16.05 21.91
N PRO A 307 -25.43 -15.46 21.21
CA PRO A 307 -25.39 -15.36 19.75
C PRO A 307 -24.22 -14.48 19.26
N SER A 308 -24.00 -13.30 19.82
CA SER A 308 -23.14 -12.29 19.21
C SER A 308 -21.65 -12.64 19.18
N ARG A 309 -21.13 -13.30 20.24
CA ARG A 309 -19.76 -13.84 20.22
C ARG A 309 -19.58 -14.96 19.20
N ARG A 310 -20.56 -15.88 19.12
CA ARG A 310 -20.55 -16.95 18.11
C ARG A 310 -20.64 -16.37 16.69
N TRP A 311 -21.43 -15.31 16.49
CA TRP A 311 -21.55 -14.60 15.22
C TRP A 311 -20.24 -13.95 14.78
N VAL A 312 -19.57 -13.17 15.64
CA VAL A 312 -18.28 -12.56 15.30
C VAL A 312 -17.24 -13.63 14.94
N ASN A 313 -17.17 -14.70 15.72
CA ASN A 313 -16.25 -15.80 15.43
C ASN A 313 -16.58 -16.53 14.13
N ARG A 314 -17.87 -16.77 13.84
CA ARG A 314 -18.33 -17.38 12.58
C ARG A 314 -18.06 -16.48 11.38
N TRP A 315 -18.30 -15.18 11.51
CA TRP A 315 -18.01 -14.19 10.49
C TRP A 315 -16.52 -14.15 10.16
N LEU A 316 -15.64 -14.03 11.16
CA LEU A 316 -14.19 -14.01 10.93
C LEU A 316 -13.70 -15.34 10.37
N LYS A 317 -14.11 -16.49 10.92
CA LYS A 317 -13.71 -17.81 10.40
C LYS A 317 -14.22 -18.04 8.98
N GLY A 318 -15.49 -17.72 8.72
CA GLY A 318 -16.09 -17.86 7.39
C GLY A 318 -15.40 -16.96 6.37
N SER A 319 -15.10 -15.71 6.73
CA SER A 319 -14.35 -14.79 5.88
C SER A 319 -12.92 -15.27 5.64
N ALA A 320 -12.24 -15.79 6.68
CA ALA A 320 -10.91 -16.36 6.55
C ALA A 320 -10.88 -17.56 5.61
N ILE A 321 -11.82 -18.50 5.76
CA ILE A 321 -11.93 -19.67 4.87
C ILE A 321 -12.23 -19.21 3.45
N ALA A 322 -13.21 -18.31 3.25
CA ALA A 322 -13.58 -17.82 1.94
C ALA A 322 -12.41 -17.12 1.24
N VAL A 323 -11.71 -16.21 1.94
CA VAL A 323 -10.53 -15.52 1.38
C VAL A 323 -9.40 -16.49 1.12
N ALA A 324 -9.08 -17.41 2.04
CA ALA A 324 -8.02 -18.39 1.83
C ALA A 324 -8.32 -19.29 0.62
N SER A 325 -9.55 -19.79 0.49
CA SER A 325 -9.97 -20.57 -0.68
C SER A 325 -9.89 -19.75 -1.97
N LEU A 326 -10.33 -18.49 -1.96
CA LEU A 326 -10.23 -17.60 -3.11
C LEU A 326 -8.77 -17.36 -3.51
N LEU A 327 -7.89 -17.07 -2.54
CA LEU A 327 -6.47 -16.83 -2.80
C LEU A 327 -5.76 -18.09 -3.30
N LEU A 328 -6.07 -19.26 -2.75
CA LEU A 328 -5.58 -20.54 -3.26
C LEU A 328 -6.07 -20.82 -4.68
N PHE A 329 -7.32 -20.50 -4.97
CA PHE A 329 -7.88 -20.64 -6.31
C PHE A 329 -7.24 -19.67 -7.31
N VAL A 330 -7.04 -18.40 -6.94
CA VAL A 330 -6.30 -17.43 -7.75
C VAL A 330 -4.87 -17.88 -7.96
N LEU A 331 -4.17 -18.35 -6.92
CA LEU A 331 -2.81 -18.87 -7.04
C LEU A 331 -2.76 -20.08 -7.98
N LEU A 332 -3.72 -21.00 -7.86
CA LEU A 332 -3.85 -22.14 -8.76
C LEU A 332 -4.05 -21.67 -10.20
N HIS A 333 -4.91 -20.68 -10.44
CA HIS A 333 -5.13 -20.14 -11.78
C HIS A 333 -3.89 -19.42 -12.35
N VAL A 334 -3.22 -18.59 -11.56
CA VAL A 334 -1.99 -17.88 -11.97
C VAL A 334 -0.85 -18.85 -12.28
N THR A 335 -0.78 -19.99 -11.57
CA THR A 335 0.30 -20.96 -11.76
C THR A 335 0.02 -21.96 -12.86
N THR A 336 -1.20 -22.48 -12.98
CA THR A 336 -1.53 -23.57 -13.90
C THR A 336 -2.53 -23.20 -14.98
N GLY A 337 -2.99 -21.95 -15.06
CA GLY A 337 -3.95 -21.52 -16.06
C GLY A 337 -5.30 -22.23 -15.95
N THR A 338 -5.77 -22.58 -14.76
CA THR A 338 -6.99 -23.41 -14.60
C THR A 338 -8.25 -22.86 -15.25
N LEU A 339 -8.39 -21.53 -15.39
CA LEU A 339 -9.50 -20.91 -16.12
C LEU A 339 -9.16 -20.52 -17.55
N GLN A 340 -7.90 -20.71 -17.99
CA GLN A 340 -7.47 -20.41 -19.35
C GLN A 340 -7.95 -21.49 -20.31
N LYS A 341 -8.57 -21.06 -21.42
CA LYS A 341 -8.84 -21.92 -22.56
C LYS A 341 -7.52 -22.43 -23.12
N SER A 342 -7.52 -23.66 -23.65
CA SER A 342 -6.36 -24.34 -24.26
C SER A 342 -5.20 -24.75 -23.32
N GLY A 343 -5.29 -24.48 -22.01
CA GLY A 343 -4.32 -24.99 -21.04
C GLY A 343 -4.52 -26.47 -20.72
N HIS A 344 -3.44 -27.20 -20.44
CA HIS A 344 -3.50 -28.63 -20.07
C HIS A 344 -4.31 -28.88 -18.80
N TYR A 345 -4.39 -27.89 -17.90
CA TYR A 345 -5.12 -27.96 -16.64
C TYR A 345 -6.43 -27.15 -16.65
N ALA A 346 -6.98 -26.87 -17.83
CA ALA A 346 -8.20 -26.09 -17.98
C ALA A 346 -9.40 -26.80 -17.35
N LEU A 347 -9.90 -26.25 -16.25
CA LEU A 347 -11.09 -26.74 -15.55
C LEU A 347 -12.30 -26.54 -16.48
N LEU A 348 -13.00 -27.64 -16.78
CA LEU A 348 -14.16 -27.64 -17.68
C LEU A 348 -13.87 -27.02 -19.07
N GLY A 349 -12.64 -27.17 -19.56
CA GLY A 349 -12.22 -26.63 -20.87
C GLY A 349 -11.79 -25.16 -20.86
N GLY A 350 -11.86 -24.49 -19.71
CA GLY A 350 -11.45 -23.10 -19.53
C GLY A 350 -12.54 -22.09 -19.94
N PHE A 351 -12.51 -20.92 -19.32
CA PHE A 351 -13.54 -19.89 -19.44
C PHE A 351 -13.02 -18.60 -20.08
N VAL A 352 -11.73 -18.32 -19.96
CA VAL A 352 -11.10 -17.07 -20.41
C VAL A 352 -10.02 -17.39 -21.44
N SER A 353 -9.92 -16.62 -22.52
CA SER A 353 -8.81 -16.78 -23.47
C SER A 353 -7.52 -16.24 -22.84
N PRO A 354 -6.32 -16.71 -23.21
CA PRO A 354 -5.09 -16.14 -22.67
C PRO A 354 -4.96 -14.63 -22.89
N LYS A 355 -5.44 -14.12 -24.03
CA LYS A 355 -5.43 -12.67 -24.35
C LYS A 355 -6.33 -11.83 -23.43
N ASP A 356 -7.42 -12.42 -22.95
CA ASP A 356 -8.39 -11.74 -22.09
C ASP A 356 -8.17 -12.04 -20.59
N ASP A 357 -7.12 -12.78 -20.24
CA ASP A 357 -6.82 -13.19 -18.87
C ASP A 357 -5.83 -12.20 -18.23
N PRO A 358 -6.26 -11.37 -17.25
CA PRO A 358 -5.37 -10.40 -16.62
C PRO A 358 -4.19 -11.02 -15.87
N SER A 359 -4.23 -12.33 -15.59
CA SER A 359 -3.12 -13.02 -14.94
C SER A 359 -1.90 -13.21 -15.87
N THR A 360 -2.00 -12.96 -17.17
CA THR A 360 -0.85 -13.00 -18.10
C THR A 360 0.11 -11.82 -17.89
N GLU A 361 -0.35 -10.74 -17.25
CA GLU A 361 0.50 -9.63 -16.81
C GLU A 361 1.59 -10.08 -15.80
N LEU A 362 1.40 -11.24 -15.14
CA LEU A 362 2.46 -11.90 -14.38
C LEU A 362 3.35 -12.71 -15.32
N ILE A 363 4.25 -11.99 -16.00
CA ILE A 363 5.19 -12.54 -16.98
C ILE A 363 6.29 -13.34 -16.28
N ASP A 364 6.52 -14.56 -16.78
CA ASP A 364 7.62 -15.41 -16.34
C ASP A 364 8.95 -14.98 -16.99
N ILE A 365 9.73 -14.20 -16.24
CA ILE A 365 11.04 -13.73 -16.68
C ILE A 365 12.05 -14.85 -16.95
N GLN A 366 11.87 -16.04 -16.36
CA GLN A 366 12.79 -17.16 -16.58
C GLN A 366 12.62 -17.74 -17.97
N GLN A 367 11.38 -17.83 -18.46
CA GLN A 367 11.10 -18.27 -19.83
C GLN A 367 11.64 -17.26 -20.85
N LEU A 368 11.48 -15.96 -20.60
CA LEU A 368 12.08 -14.93 -21.45
C LEU A 368 13.61 -15.08 -21.49
N ARG A 369 14.26 -15.23 -20.33
CA ARG A 369 15.70 -15.46 -20.23
C ARG A 369 16.14 -16.71 -20.97
N GLN A 370 15.43 -17.82 -20.79
CA GLN A 370 15.73 -19.10 -21.43
C GLN A 370 15.62 -18.98 -22.96
N GLY A 371 14.60 -18.28 -23.48
CA GLY A 371 14.47 -18.03 -24.91
C GLY A 371 15.67 -17.28 -25.51
N PHE A 372 16.21 -16.29 -24.79
CA PHE A 372 17.45 -15.63 -25.19
C PHE A 372 18.68 -16.54 -25.08
N ALA A 373 18.75 -17.38 -24.04
CA ALA A 373 19.90 -18.26 -23.82
C ALA A 373 19.97 -19.45 -24.80
N GLU A 374 18.82 -19.98 -25.21
CA GLU A 374 18.73 -21.16 -26.08
C GLU A 374 18.78 -20.81 -27.58
N SER A 375 18.35 -19.61 -27.96
CA SER A 375 18.46 -19.15 -29.35
C SER A 375 19.84 -18.57 -29.62
N ALA A 376 20.64 -19.27 -30.42
CA ALA A 376 21.96 -18.78 -30.85
C ALA A 376 21.89 -17.40 -31.51
N VAL A 377 20.84 -17.15 -32.31
CA VAL A 377 20.60 -15.87 -32.98
C VAL A 377 20.33 -14.76 -31.96
N LEU A 378 19.39 -14.98 -31.02
CA LEU A 378 19.05 -13.96 -30.03
C LEU A 378 20.21 -13.69 -29.07
N SER A 379 20.94 -14.73 -28.67
CA SER A 379 22.12 -14.62 -27.82
C SER A 379 23.24 -13.82 -28.50
N GLU A 380 23.55 -14.14 -29.77
CA GLU A 380 24.57 -13.43 -30.53
C GLU A 380 24.21 -11.94 -30.70
N VAL A 381 22.97 -11.66 -31.09
CA VAL A 381 22.53 -10.27 -31.29
C VAL A 381 22.50 -9.51 -29.97
N LEU A 382 22.06 -10.13 -28.85
CA LEU A 382 22.07 -9.51 -27.53
C LEU A 382 23.49 -9.08 -27.10
N GLN A 383 24.51 -9.89 -27.43
CA GLN A 383 25.92 -9.57 -27.14
C GLN A 383 26.49 -8.50 -28.07
N LYS A 384 26.03 -8.43 -29.32
CA LYS A 384 26.42 -7.39 -30.29
C LYS A 384 25.73 -6.05 -30.06
N SER A 385 24.55 -6.08 -29.46
CA SER A 385 23.72 -4.90 -29.19
C SER A 385 24.44 -3.96 -28.22
N SER A 386 24.46 -2.68 -28.54
CA SER A 386 24.99 -1.67 -27.61
C SER A 386 24.02 -1.34 -26.49
N PHE A 387 22.71 -1.56 -26.72
CA PHE A 387 21.65 -1.37 -25.74
C PHE A 387 20.42 -2.21 -26.09
N VAL A 388 19.56 -2.43 -25.09
CA VAL A 388 18.23 -3.01 -25.24
C VAL A 388 17.19 -1.93 -24.95
N PHE A 389 16.06 -1.95 -25.65
CA PHE A 389 14.96 -1.06 -25.32
C PHE A 389 13.59 -1.71 -25.47
N SER A 390 12.60 -1.13 -24.80
CA SER A 390 11.19 -1.51 -24.93
C SER A 390 10.30 -0.26 -24.97
N ASN A 391 9.02 -0.45 -25.28
CA ASN A 391 8.03 0.61 -25.48
C ASN A 391 7.34 1.10 -24.20
N GLY A 392 7.68 0.53 -23.04
CA GLY A 392 7.10 0.93 -21.76
C GLY A 392 8.02 0.65 -20.58
N TYR A 393 8.00 1.51 -19.57
CA TYR A 393 8.93 1.42 -18.43
C TYR A 393 8.80 0.08 -17.68
N TYR A 394 7.58 -0.45 -17.54
CA TYR A 394 7.33 -1.71 -16.83
C TYR A 394 7.83 -2.91 -17.63
N ILE A 395 7.65 -2.92 -18.96
CA ILE A 395 8.18 -3.96 -19.85
C ILE A 395 9.70 -3.92 -19.85
N SER A 396 10.29 -2.72 -19.93
CA SER A 396 11.73 -2.51 -19.82
C SER A 396 12.28 -3.10 -18.52
N GLY A 397 11.58 -2.91 -17.39
CA GLY A 397 11.94 -3.54 -16.11
C GLY A 397 11.86 -5.08 -16.13
N ILE A 398 10.84 -5.65 -16.76
CA ILE A 398 10.68 -7.11 -16.92
C ILE A 398 11.81 -7.69 -17.79
N VAL A 399 12.08 -7.07 -18.94
CA VAL A 399 13.16 -7.46 -19.86
C VAL A 399 14.51 -7.34 -19.15
N ALA A 400 14.75 -6.26 -18.40
CA ALA A 400 15.97 -6.05 -17.63
C ALA A 400 16.26 -7.22 -16.66
N MET A 401 15.23 -7.65 -15.90
CA MET A 401 15.35 -8.78 -14.99
C MET A 401 15.60 -10.10 -15.71
N ALA A 402 15.06 -10.27 -16.92
CA ALA A 402 15.29 -11.47 -17.72
C ALA A 402 16.73 -11.52 -18.25
N ILE A 403 17.23 -10.45 -18.87
CA ILE A 403 18.52 -10.44 -19.58
C ILE A 403 19.73 -10.13 -18.71
N SER A 404 19.57 -9.48 -17.55
CA SER A 404 20.70 -9.06 -16.70
C SER A 404 21.67 -10.20 -16.29
N PRO A 405 21.23 -11.45 -16.08
CA PRO A 405 22.15 -12.57 -15.86
C PRO A 405 22.90 -13.05 -17.11
N LEU A 406 22.47 -12.65 -18.31
CA LEU A 406 23.04 -13.09 -19.60
C LEU A 406 24.04 -12.07 -20.17
N THR A 407 23.84 -10.78 -19.89
CA THR A 407 24.66 -9.70 -20.42
C THR A 407 24.69 -8.48 -19.50
N SER A 408 25.73 -7.66 -19.62
CA SER A 408 25.81 -6.31 -19.05
C SER A 408 25.29 -5.22 -20.00
N THR A 409 24.70 -5.58 -21.14
CA THR A 409 24.11 -4.63 -22.10
C THR A 409 23.09 -3.74 -21.38
N PRO A 410 23.22 -2.40 -21.45
CA PRO A 410 22.31 -1.48 -20.80
C PRO A 410 20.91 -1.57 -21.41
N ILE A 411 19.88 -1.32 -20.61
CA ILE A 411 18.49 -1.33 -21.03
C ILE A 411 17.80 0.00 -20.75
N THR A 412 17.06 0.51 -21.73
CA THR A 412 16.29 1.74 -21.62
C THR A 412 14.82 1.53 -22.00
N CYS A 413 13.99 2.54 -21.76
CA CYS A 413 12.64 2.64 -22.28
C CYS A 413 12.62 3.74 -23.35
N LEU A 414 12.05 3.46 -24.53
CA LEU A 414 11.72 4.46 -25.54
C LEU A 414 10.21 4.41 -25.70
N GLY A 415 9.48 5.34 -25.10
CA GLY A 415 8.01 5.36 -25.14
C GLY A 415 7.48 6.66 -24.55
N GLU A 416 6.16 6.79 -24.41
CA GLU A 416 5.55 8.01 -23.88
C GLU A 416 5.81 8.21 -22.38
N ASP A 417 5.88 7.11 -21.61
CA ASP A 417 6.14 7.13 -20.17
C ASP A 417 7.46 6.43 -19.84
N MET A 418 8.52 7.23 -19.79
CA MET A 418 9.90 6.79 -19.53
C MET A 418 10.33 7.06 -18.09
N ARG A 419 9.41 7.05 -17.14
CA ARG A 419 9.72 7.32 -15.72
C ARG A 419 10.90 6.49 -15.23
N GLY A 420 11.84 7.14 -14.54
CA GLY A 420 13.12 6.57 -14.14
C GLY A 420 14.15 6.52 -15.28
N PHE A 421 13.80 5.94 -16.43
CA PHE A 421 14.70 5.79 -17.58
C PHE A 421 15.20 7.12 -18.15
N MET A 422 14.35 8.16 -18.18
CA MET A 422 14.75 9.51 -18.63
C MET A 422 15.85 10.15 -17.77
N VAL A 423 16.06 9.65 -16.54
CA VAL A 423 17.12 10.11 -15.65
C VAL A 423 18.36 9.21 -15.78
N TRP A 424 18.16 7.91 -15.95
CA TRP A 424 19.25 6.94 -16.05
C TRP A 424 20.00 7.04 -17.39
N PHE A 425 19.32 7.50 -18.43
CA PHE A 425 19.83 7.48 -19.80
C PHE A 425 19.41 8.73 -20.57
N GLN A 426 20.33 9.28 -21.35
CA GLN A 426 20.07 10.35 -22.33
C GLN A 426 19.93 9.73 -23.72
N PRO A 427 18.92 10.10 -24.53
CA PRO A 427 18.72 9.52 -25.86
C PRO A 427 19.93 9.65 -26.80
N GLU A 428 20.70 10.74 -26.69
CA GLU A 428 21.85 11.04 -27.54
C GLU A 428 22.97 10.02 -27.40
N GLN A 429 23.08 9.34 -26.25
CA GLN A 429 24.12 8.35 -26.01
C GLN A 429 23.97 7.10 -26.91
N TRP A 430 22.81 6.92 -27.51
CA TRP A 430 22.47 5.77 -28.37
C TRP A 430 22.65 6.06 -29.85
N LEU A 431 22.98 7.31 -30.23
CA LEU A 431 23.25 7.67 -31.62
C LEU A 431 24.37 6.81 -32.21
N GLU A 432 24.16 6.43 -33.47
CA GLU A 432 25.06 5.57 -34.26
C GLU A 432 25.28 4.16 -33.68
N LYS A 433 24.53 3.78 -32.64
CA LYS A 433 24.63 2.46 -32.02
C LYS A 433 23.50 1.55 -32.44
N ASP A 434 23.78 0.25 -32.41
CA ASP A 434 22.78 -0.79 -32.61
C ASP A 434 22.02 -1.10 -31.33
N GLY A 435 20.70 -1.22 -31.46
CA GLY A 435 19.78 -1.52 -30.38
C GLY A 435 19.05 -2.85 -30.59
N LEU A 436 18.60 -3.43 -29.48
CA LEU A 436 17.68 -4.57 -29.49
C LEU A 436 16.32 -4.13 -28.96
N TYR A 437 15.32 -4.11 -29.82
CA TYR A 437 13.95 -3.82 -29.41
C TYR A 437 13.27 -5.11 -28.94
N VAL A 438 12.80 -5.12 -27.70
CA VAL A 438 12.07 -6.25 -27.13
C VAL A 438 10.69 -5.76 -26.67
N THR A 439 9.64 -6.33 -27.24
CA THR A 439 8.25 -5.92 -26.96
C THR A 439 7.30 -7.10 -26.91
N LEU A 440 6.12 -6.91 -26.32
CA LEU A 440 5.05 -7.90 -26.33
C LEU A 440 4.24 -7.77 -27.62
N GLU A 441 3.68 -8.89 -28.09
CA GLU A 441 2.84 -8.96 -29.29
C GLU A 441 1.71 -7.92 -29.30
N ARG A 442 1.09 -7.67 -28.14
CA ARG A 442 0.03 -6.65 -27.99
C ARG A 442 0.48 -5.20 -28.24
N PHE A 443 1.79 -4.94 -28.31
CA PHE A 443 2.37 -3.62 -28.62
C PHE A 443 3.10 -3.60 -29.96
N GLN A 444 2.95 -4.65 -30.79
CA GLN A 444 3.65 -4.76 -32.06
C GLN A 444 3.31 -3.61 -33.02
N GLU A 445 2.11 -3.04 -32.92
CA GLU A 445 1.69 -1.85 -33.68
C GLU A 445 2.58 -0.62 -33.46
N LEU A 446 3.25 -0.52 -32.30
CA LEU A 446 4.19 0.56 -32.01
C LEU A 446 5.52 0.41 -32.74
N THR A 447 5.82 -0.76 -33.31
CA THR A 447 7.13 -1.05 -33.95
C THR A 447 7.43 -0.07 -35.07
N ASP A 448 6.42 0.29 -35.87
CA ASP A 448 6.59 1.19 -37.01
C ASP A 448 6.98 2.61 -36.59
N SER A 449 6.58 3.03 -35.38
CA SER A 449 6.97 4.33 -34.83
C SER A 449 8.48 4.44 -34.59
N TYR A 450 9.16 3.32 -34.31
CA TYR A 450 10.61 3.30 -34.07
C TYR A 450 11.43 3.29 -35.36
N ARG A 451 10.87 2.83 -36.49
CA ARG A 451 11.60 2.75 -37.77
C ARG A 451 12.15 4.09 -38.24
N ALA A 452 11.51 5.19 -37.86
CA ALA A 452 11.98 6.54 -38.19
C ALA A 452 13.25 6.98 -37.43
N TYR A 453 13.69 6.21 -36.43
CA TYR A 453 14.83 6.52 -35.56
C TYR A 453 16.06 5.64 -35.82
N PHE A 454 15.94 4.61 -36.65
CA PHE A 454 17.00 3.67 -36.97
C PHE A 454 17.17 3.59 -38.48
N GLN A 455 18.38 3.25 -38.94
CA GLN A 455 18.63 3.07 -40.36
C GLN A 455 17.89 1.85 -40.92
N ASP A 456 17.83 0.78 -40.13
CA ASP A 456 17.05 -0.43 -40.45
C ASP A 456 16.53 -1.10 -39.17
N MET A 457 15.38 -1.77 -39.27
CA MET A 457 14.80 -2.54 -38.16
C MET A 457 14.20 -3.83 -38.69
N GLN A 458 14.68 -4.97 -38.21
CA GLN A 458 14.25 -6.30 -38.66
C GLN A 458 13.88 -7.19 -37.48
N GLU A 459 12.77 -7.92 -37.61
CA GLU A 459 12.42 -8.94 -36.64
C GLU A 459 13.38 -10.13 -36.77
N ILE A 460 14.02 -10.51 -35.67
CA ILE A 460 15.04 -11.57 -35.66
C ILE A 460 14.57 -12.82 -34.92
N GLY A 461 13.46 -12.75 -34.20
CA GLY A 461 12.86 -13.91 -33.55
C GLY A 461 11.81 -13.54 -32.51
N THR A 462 11.21 -14.57 -31.94
CA THR A 462 10.21 -14.45 -30.88
C THR A 462 10.55 -15.37 -29.71
N VAL A 463 10.08 -14.98 -28.52
CA VAL A 463 10.16 -15.80 -27.31
C VAL A 463 8.75 -15.98 -26.75
N PRO A 464 8.11 -17.14 -26.98
CA PRO A 464 6.78 -17.42 -26.45
C PRO A 464 6.85 -17.73 -24.96
N ILE A 465 6.02 -17.08 -24.17
CA ILE A 465 5.80 -17.38 -22.76
C ILE A 465 4.62 -18.34 -22.65
N ARG A 466 4.83 -19.43 -21.91
CA ARG A 466 3.84 -20.50 -21.80
C ARG A 466 3.37 -20.68 -20.36
N ARG A 467 2.10 -21.05 -20.23
CA ARG A 467 1.48 -21.50 -18.98
C ARG A 467 0.64 -22.73 -19.28
N ALA A 468 0.91 -23.82 -18.56
CA ALA A 468 0.23 -25.11 -18.79
C ALA A 468 0.20 -25.52 -20.28
N GLY A 469 1.34 -25.36 -20.97
CA GLY A 469 1.53 -25.71 -22.38
C GLY A 469 0.91 -24.76 -23.41
N ALA A 470 -0.04 -23.89 -23.01
CA ALA A 470 -0.59 -22.84 -23.86
C ALA A 470 0.36 -21.63 -23.90
N VAL A 471 0.46 -20.96 -25.04
CA VAL A 471 1.15 -19.66 -25.15
C VAL A 471 0.24 -18.60 -24.56
N THR A 472 0.74 -17.86 -23.57
CA THR A 472 0.01 -16.76 -22.93
C THR A 472 0.41 -15.40 -23.46
N GLU A 473 1.70 -15.23 -23.77
CA GLU A 473 2.27 -13.99 -24.30
C GLU A 473 3.39 -14.35 -25.27
N VAL A 474 3.68 -13.46 -26.23
CA VAL A 474 4.83 -13.60 -27.12
C VAL A 474 5.64 -12.32 -27.06
N PHE A 475 6.93 -12.46 -26.78
CA PHE A 475 7.89 -11.38 -26.97
C PHE A 475 8.41 -11.42 -28.40
N HIS A 476 8.35 -10.29 -29.08
CA HIS A 476 9.00 -10.07 -30.37
C HIS A 476 10.33 -9.36 -30.13
N VAL A 477 11.36 -9.79 -30.87
CA VAL A 477 12.70 -9.22 -30.78
C VAL A 477 13.09 -8.70 -32.16
N TYR A 478 13.45 -7.42 -32.21
CA TYR A 478 13.90 -6.75 -33.43
C TYR A 478 15.32 -6.25 -33.25
N TRP A 479 16.16 -6.53 -34.24
CA TRP A 479 17.43 -5.85 -34.40
C TRP A 479 17.18 -4.46 -34.97
N ALA A 480 17.64 -3.43 -34.27
CA ALA A 480 17.53 -2.04 -34.69
C ALA A 480 18.93 -1.51 -35.02
N HIS A 481 19.24 -1.51 -36.32
CA HIS A 481 20.55 -1.12 -36.81
C HIS A 481 20.70 0.40 -36.82
N GLN A 482 21.75 0.87 -36.14
CA GLN A 482 22.24 2.24 -36.12
C GLN A 482 21.16 3.31 -35.88
N MET A 483 21.06 3.81 -34.65
CA MET A 483 20.16 4.93 -34.34
C MET A 483 20.61 6.21 -35.06
N VAL A 484 19.74 6.78 -35.91
CA VAL A 484 20.07 7.94 -36.77
C VAL A 484 19.66 9.28 -36.18
N LYS A 485 18.76 9.30 -35.20
CA LYS A 485 18.35 10.50 -34.46
C LYS A 485 17.89 10.09 -33.06
N PRO A 486 18.05 10.95 -32.02
CA PRO A 486 17.62 10.61 -30.67
C PRO A 486 16.09 10.46 -30.60
N TYR A 487 15.63 9.58 -29.71
CA TYR A 487 14.21 9.47 -29.39
C TYR A 487 13.79 10.70 -28.55
N PRO A 488 12.63 11.32 -28.78
CA PRO A 488 12.19 12.48 -28.01
C PRO A 488 12.06 12.12 -26.53
N SER A 489 12.50 13.03 -25.65
CA SER A 489 12.45 12.88 -24.18
C SER A 489 11.41 13.78 -23.54
#